data_AF-A0A957MV74-F1
#
_entry.id   AF-A0A957MV74-F1
#
_cell.length_a   1.000
_cell.length_b   1.000
_cell.length_c   1.000
_cell.angle_alpha   90.00
_cell.angle_beta   90.00
_cell.angle_gamma   90.00
#
_symmetry.space_group_name_H-M   'P 1'
#
loop_
_entity.id
_entity.type
_entity.pdbx_description
1 polymer ?
#
loop_
_entity_poly.entity_id
_entity_poly.type
_entity_poly.pdbx_seq_one_letter_code
_entity_poly.pdbx_strand_id
1 'polypeptide(L)'
;MLLIAACGIAVGLALFVSRPAAAQVLQPVPPDSACKLCHIDSTETITLTSGETLNAGIDPVQLDDSVHGVHAAAPVFCTDCHRPQQRYQYPHQANPAESLSEFEAEIAGNCQQCHTTEELHNPGHLQAKDNPNVPNCVDCHGGHDVAPAAAFEADPVGTCQTCHQEIADPHIAEVHAEIVSNLGPNQTCQTCHASTPQSEDAKCQTCHSLLNSALTLPSGDTVDLHVNPADLVTSMHGEQVINGQQYTTLRCTDCHKEQGLWGFPHQPIDAQTRRDLTINMQAVCQDCHTDIFDRNADGIHAQHIVEGNLEAATCEDCHGNHAIQNPDEPRERVSQTCGNCHSTINEQYGGSVHGAALLGEDNPDVPICTDCHGVHNIPDPTTAEFRLSSPYMCGRCHADQELMDKYGISTDVFDTYVA
;
A
#
# COMPACT_ATOMS: atom_id res chain seq x y z
N MET A 1 -53.68 -40.14 78.01
CA MET A 1 -55.13 -40.38 78.16
C MET A 1 -55.84 -39.18 77.58
N LEU A 2 -56.61 -39.43 76.52
CA LEU A 2 -57.56 -38.60 75.76
C LEU A 2 -57.40 -37.07 75.64
N LEU A 3 -57.28 -36.66 74.37
CA LEU A 3 -57.82 -35.43 73.76
C LEU A 3 -59.24 -35.09 74.23
N ILE A 4 -59.54 -33.79 74.30
CA ILE A 4 -60.69 -33.10 73.64
C ILE A 4 -60.48 -31.60 73.86
N ALA A 5 -60.23 -30.84 72.79
CA ALA A 5 -60.33 -29.39 72.79
C ALA A 5 -61.37 -28.98 71.75
N ALA A 6 -62.42 -28.34 72.23
CA ALA A 6 -63.61 -27.98 71.47
C ALA A 6 -63.33 -26.83 70.48
N CYS A 7 -63.86 -26.99 69.27
CA CYS A 7 -63.82 -26.03 68.19
C CYS A 7 -64.91 -24.96 68.40
N GLY A 8 -64.53 -23.70 68.61
CA GLY A 8 -65.42 -22.55 68.63
C GLY A 8 -65.38 -21.84 67.28
N ILE A 9 -66.47 -21.91 66.52
CA ILE A 9 -66.63 -21.23 65.23
C ILE A 9 -67.02 -19.77 65.48
N ALA A 10 -66.13 -18.83 65.15
CA ALA A 10 -66.44 -17.42 65.06
C ALA A 10 -66.65 -17.04 63.59
N VAL A 11 -67.87 -16.63 63.25
CA VAL A 11 -68.26 -16.13 61.92
C VAL A 11 -67.71 -14.72 61.75
N GLY A 12 -66.63 -14.58 60.99
CA GLY A 12 -66.06 -13.30 60.56
C GLY A 12 -66.58 -12.93 59.16
N LEU A 13 -67.29 -11.81 59.07
CA LEU A 13 -67.82 -11.22 57.85
C LEU A 13 -66.65 -10.82 56.91
N ALA A 14 -66.40 -11.62 55.85
CA ALA A 14 -65.39 -11.30 54.85
C ALA A 14 -65.93 -10.25 53.86
N LEU A 15 -65.47 -9.00 54.01
CA LEU A 15 -65.64 -7.96 53.01
C LEU A 15 -64.81 -8.31 51.77
N PHE A 16 -65.48 -8.68 50.66
CA PHE A 16 -64.85 -8.82 49.36
C PHE A 16 -64.48 -7.43 48.83
N VAL A 17 -63.20 -7.06 48.96
CA VAL A 17 -62.61 -5.94 48.22
C VAL A 17 -62.20 -6.49 46.85
N SER A 18 -62.95 -6.14 45.81
CA SER A 18 -62.60 -6.41 44.41
C SER A 18 -61.28 -5.72 44.08
N ARG A 19 -60.23 -6.51 43.83
CA ARG A 19 -58.99 -6.00 43.23
C ARG A 19 -59.30 -5.48 41.82
N PRO A 20 -58.89 -4.26 41.44
CA PRO A 20 -58.99 -3.85 40.05
C PRO A 20 -58.05 -4.76 39.23
N ALA A 21 -58.53 -5.25 38.09
CA ALA A 21 -57.70 -5.95 37.13
C ALA A 21 -56.52 -5.05 36.75
N ALA A 22 -55.30 -5.57 36.84
CA ALA A 22 -54.14 -4.89 36.32
C ALA A 22 -54.35 -4.66 34.82
N ALA A 23 -54.46 -3.39 34.41
CA ALA A 23 -54.48 -3.04 33.00
C ALA A 23 -53.16 -3.50 32.39
N GLN A 24 -53.22 -4.47 31.48
CA GLN A 24 -52.08 -4.84 30.65
C GLN A 24 -51.65 -3.58 29.89
N VAL A 25 -50.42 -3.12 30.12
CA VAL A 25 -49.80 -2.08 29.31
C VAL A 25 -49.65 -2.69 27.92
N LEU A 26 -50.53 -2.29 27.00
CA LEU A 26 -50.42 -2.63 25.58
C LEU A 26 -49.06 -2.09 25.12
N GLN A 27 -48.17 -3.01 24.73
CA GLN A 27 -46.96 -2.64 24.01
C GLN A 27 -47.39 -1.83 22.76
N PRO A 28 -46.74 -0.71 22.45
CA PRO A 28 -47.08 0.06 21.26
C PRO A 28 -46.96 -0.85 20.04
N VAL A 29 -48.07 -0.98 19.29
CA VAL A 29 -48.11 -1.77 18.05
C VAL A 29 -47.11 -1.12 17.07
N PRO A 30 -46.16 -1.90 16.49
CA PRO A 30 -45.24 -1.38 15.49
C PRO A 30 -45.99 -0.65 14.37
N PRO A 31 -45.49 0.51 13.91
CA PRO A 31 -46.20 1.38 12.96
C PRO A 31 -46.46 0.72 11.60
N ASP A 32 -45.75 -0.35 11.27
CA ASP A 32 -45.82 -1.12 10.03
C ASP A 32 -46.54 -2.48 10.17
N SER A 33 -47.14 -2.77 11.34
CA SER A 33 -47.82 -4.06 11.58
C SER A 33 -48.89 -4.37 10.54
N ALA A 34 -49.56 -3.33 10.02
CA ALA A 34 -50.56 -3.47 8.95
C ALA A 34 -49.94 -3.89 7.61
N CYS A 35 -48.72 -3.44 7.31
CA CYS A 35 -47.98 -3.86 6.11
C CYS A 35 -47.64 -5.35 6.22
N LYS A 36 -47.08 -5.79 7.36
CA LYS A 36 -46.73 -7.19 7.61
C LYS A 36 -47.90 -8.15 7.43
N LEU A 37 -49.12 -7.77 7.84
CA LEU A 37 -50.34 -8.58 7.66
C LEU A 37 -50.69 -8.87 6.20
N CYS A 38 -50.35 -7.98 5.27
CA CYS A 38 -50.63 -8.16 3.85
C CYS A 38 -49.44 -8.72 3.07
N HIS A 39 -48.21 -8.51 3.53
CA HIS A 39 -47.00 -8.81 2.77
C HIS A 39 -46.26 -10.09 3.20
N ILE A 40 -46.42 -10.61 4.42
CA ILE A 40 -45.64 -11.79 4.89
C ILE A 40 -45.89 -13.07 4.07
N ASP A 41 -47.15 -13.35 3.70
CA ASP A 41 -47.52 -14.57 2.97
C ASP A 41 -47.96 -14.28 1.53
N SER A 42 -47.61 -13.08 1.02
CA SER A 42 -48.06 -12.66 -0.31
C SER A 42 -47.23 -13.33 -1.40
N THR A 43 -47.92 -13.87 -2.40
CA THR A 43 -47.30 -14.31 -3.67
C THR A 43 -47.57 -13.33 -4.80
N GLU A 44 -48.11 -12.15 -4.48
CA GLU A 44 -48.43 -11.13 -5.46
C GLU A 44 -47.17 -10.59 -6.12
N THR A 45 -47.26 -10.36 -7.43
CA THR A 45 -46.14 -9.87 -8.23
C THR A 45 -46.54 -8.54 -8.85
N ILE A 46 -45.66 -7.55 -8.72
CA ILE A 46 -45.79 -6.24 -9.35
C ILE A 46 -45.00 -6.27 -10.65
N THR A 47 -45.64 -5.98 -11.78
CA THR A 47 -44.97 -5.85 -13.08
C THR A 47 -44.70 -4.37 -13.38
N LEU A 48 -43.44 -4.04 -13.62
CA LEU A 48 -42.98 -2.71 -13.98
C LEU A 48 -43.20 -2.44 -15.47
N THR A 49 -43.08 -1.17 -15.88
CA THR A 49 -43.31 -0.75 -17.27
C THR A 49 -42.31 -1.40 -18.25
N SER A 50 -41.10 -1.70 -17.79
CA SER A 50 -40.08 -2.47 -18.52
C SER A 50 -40.48 -3.92 -18.80
N GLY A 51 -41.49 -4.44 -18.09
CA GLY A 51 -41.89 -5.85 -18.08
C GLY A 51 -41.17 -6.69 -17.02
N GLU A 52 -40.22 -6.11 -16.28
CA GLU A 52 -39.60 -6.75 -15.11
C GLU A 52 -40.60 -6.89 -13.97
N THR A 53 -40.34 -7.82 -13.05
CA THR A 53 -41.29 -8.16 -11.99
C THR A 53 -40.67 -8.19 -10.60
N LEU A 54 -41.40 -7.68 -9.62
CA LEU A 54 -41.05 -7.64 -8.20
C LEU A 54 -42.02 -8.51 -7.40
N ASN A 55 -41.52 -9.31 -6.46
CA ASN A 55 -42.38 -10.00 -5.49
C ASN A 55 -42.79 -9.01 -4.40
N ALA A 56 -44.09 -8.89 -4.12
CA ALA A 56 -44.60 -8.05 -3.05
C ALA A 56 -44.51 -8.76 -1.67
N GLY A 57 -44.21 -10.04 -1.64
CA GLY A 57 -44.02 -10.84 -0.44
C GLY A 57 -42.75 -10.49 0.33
N ILE A 58 -42.79 -10.59 1.66
CA ILE A 58 -41.62 -10.47 2.54
C ILE A 58 -41.48 -11.73 3.39
N ASP A 59 -40.25 -12.21 3.58
CA ASP A 59 -39.99 -13.30 4.52
C ASP A 59 -39.83 -12.71 5.94
N PRO A 60 -40.73 -13.01 6.89
CA PRO A 60 -40.68 -12.44 8.23
C PRO A 60 -39.45 -12.90 9.03
N VAL A 61 -38.94 -14.11 8.76
CA VAL A 61 -37.78 -14.63 9.48
C VAL A 61 -36.53 -13.88 9.03
N GLN A 62 -36.33 -13.74 7.72
CA GLN A 62 -35.19 -12.99 7.18
C GLN A 62 -35.22 -11.52 7.61
N LEU A 63 -36.40 -10.90 7.62
CA LEU A 63 -36.54 -9.51 8.05
C LEU A 63 -36.23 -9.32 9.53
N ASP A 64 -36.73 -10.21 10.40
CA ASP A 64 -36.50 -10.11 11.84
C ASP A 64 -35.05 -10.44 12.22
N ASP A 65 -34.36 -11.27 11.42
CA ASP A 65 -32.93 -11.61 11.57
C ASP A 65 -31.98 -10.53 11.00
N SER A 66 -32.48 -9.60 10.18
CA SER A 66 -31.68 -8.50 9.62
C SER A 66 -31.19 -7.53 10.70
N VAL A 67 -30.18 -6.72 10.37
CA VAL A 67 -29.66 -5.68 11.29
C VAL A 67 -30.66 -4.59 11.66
N HIS A 68 -31.79 -4.52 10.93
CA HIS A 68 -32.87 -3.57 11.14
C HIS A 68 -34.14 -4.23 11.68
N GLY A 69 -34.12 -5.55 11.93
CA GLY A 69 -35.26 -6.33 12.39
C GLY A 69 -35.78 -5.92 13.77
N VAL A 70 -36.90 -6.51 14.17
CA VAL A 70 -37.59 -6.18 15.43
C VAL A 70 -36.76 -6.49 16.69
N HIS A 71 -35.70 -7.28 16.54
CA HIS A 71 -34.77 -7.67 17.61
C HIS A 71 -33.47 -6.85 17.60
N ALA A 72 -33.29 -5.94 16.63
CA ALA A 72 -32.12 -5.08 16.55
C ALA A 72 -32.04 -4.08 17.71
N ALA A 73 -30.84 -3.56 17.98
CA ALA A 73 -30.64 -2.52 18.99
C ALA A 73 -31.42 -1.23 18.68
N ALA A 74 -31.63 -0.94 17.39
CA ALA A 74 -32.47 0.12 16.88
C ALA A 74 -33.32 -0.42 15.73
N PRO A 75 -34.52 -0.96 16.01
CA PRO A 75 -35.41 -1.48 14.97
C PRO A 75 -35.87 -0.37 14.02
N VAL A 76 -35.95 -0.69 12.74
CA VAL A 76 -36.47 0.17 11.68
C VAL A 76 -37.75 -0.44 11.13
N PHE A 77 -38.72 0.38 10.74
CA PHE A 77 -40.03 -0.08 10.26
C PHE A 77 -40.19 0.13 8.76
N CYS A 78 -41.12 -0.58 8.13
CA CYS A 78 -41.31 -0.53 6.66
C CYS A 78 -41.39 0.90 6.12
N THR A 79 -42.08 1.80 6.84
CA THR A 79 -42.29 3.19 6.42
C THR A 79 -41.07 4.09 6.54
N ASP A 80 -39.98 3.61 7.14
CA ASP A 80 -38.72 4.34 7.25
C ASP A 80 -37.88 4.17 5.98
N CYS A 81 -37.92 2.98 5.37
CA CYS A 81 -37.25 2.68 4.10
C CYS A 81 -38.14 2.89 2.87
N HIS A 82 -39.44 2.62 2.98
CA HIS A 82 -40.40 2.86 1.89
C HIS A 82 -40.95 4.29 1.95
N ARG A 83 -40.18 5.22 1.39
CA ARG A 83 -40.50 6.66 1.32
C ARG A 83 -40.80 7.11 -0.11
N PRO A 84 -41.63 8.15 -0.31
CA PRO A 84 -42.42 8.85 0.71
C PRO A 84 -43.61 7.99 1.19
N GLN A 85 -43.97 8.11 2.47
CA GLN A 85 -45.00 7.27 3.11
C GLN A 85 -46.35 7.31 2.39
N GLN A 86 -46.72 8.46 1.79
CA GLN A 86 -48.01 8.60 1.10
C GLN A 86 -48.15 7.68 -0.12
N ARG A 87 -47.04 7.22 -0.72
CA ARG A 87 -47.06 6.25 -1.82
C ARG A 87 -47.39 4.84 -1.32
N TYR A 88 -46.87 4.50 -0.15
CA TYR A 88 -46.90 3.15 0.42
C TYR A 88 -48.00 2.92 1.46
N GLN A 89 -48.82 3.92 1.75
CA GLN A 89 -50.04 3.73 2.54
C GLN A 89 -51.16 3.17 1.67
N TYR A 90 -51.94 2.23 2.21
CA TYR A 90 -53.09 1.69 1.51
C TYR A 90 -54.25 2.71 1.45
N PRO A 91 -54.91 2.91 0.28
CA PRO A 91 -54.61 2.30 -1.01
C PRO A 91 -53.33 2.87 -1.64
N HIS A 92 -52.43 1.97 -2.08
CA HIS A 92 -51.12 2.33 -2.63
C HIS A 92 -51.24 3.18 -3.89
N GLN A 93 -50.29 4.10 -4.07
CA GLN A 93 -50.10 4.78 -5.35
C GLN A 93 -49.22 3.92 -6.26
N ALA A 94 -49.35 4.09 -7.58
CA ALA A 94 -48.50 3.42 -8.54
C ALA A 94 -47.03 3.82 -8.34
N ASN A 95 -46.12 2.85 -8.50
CA ASN A 95 -44.70 3.11 -8.47
C ASN A 95 -44.29 3.81 -9.79
N PRO A 96 -43.62 4.98 -9.73
CA PRO A 96 -43.17 5.68 -10.94
C PRO A 96 -42.00 4.99 -11.66
N ALA A 97 -41.25 4.10 -10.99
CA ALA A 97 -40.10 3.43 -11.59
C ALA A 97 -40.49 2.62 -12.83
N GLU A 98 -39.74 2.80 -13.92
CA GLU A 98 -39.96 2.10 -15.18
C GLU A 98 -39.28 0.72 -15.19
N SER A 99 -38.15 0.58 -14.50
CA SER A 99 -37.33 -0.65 -14.45
C SER A 99 -36.98 -1.07 -13.02
N LEU A 100 -36.50 -2.31 -12.88
CA LEU A 100 -36.06 -2.86 -11.59
C LEU A 100 -34.89 -2.03 -11.03
N SER A 101 -33.91 -1.72 -11.87
CA SER A 101 -32.76 -0.89 -11.50
C SER A 101 -33.17 0.51 -11.02
N GLU A 102 -34.17 1.13 -11.65
CA GLU A 102 -34.68 2.43 -11.21
C GLU A 102 -35.37 2.33 -9.85
N PHE A 103 -36.15 1.26 -9.62
CA PHE A 103 -36.78 1.01 -8.34
C PHE A 103 -35.76 0.78 -7.22
N GLU A 104 -34.75 -0.06 -7.48
CA GLU A 104 -33.68 -0.38 -6.53
C GLU A 104 -32.83 0.85 -6.20
N ALA A 105 -32.49 1.67 -7.19
CA ALA A 105 -31.79 2.94 -6.98
C ALA A 105 -32.60 3.92 -6.11
N GLU A 106 -33.92 3.97 -6.28
CA GLU A 106 -34.79 4.77 -5.43
C GLU A 106 -34.77 4.29 -3.97
N ILE A 107 -34.84 2.97 -3.74
CA ILE A 107 -34.77 2.38 -2.40
C ILE A 107 -33.39 2.60 -1.78
N ALA A 108 -32.31 2.41 -2.54
CA ALA A 108 -30.93 2.66 -2.10
C ALA A 108 -30.73 4.11 -1.65
N GLY A 109 -31.37 5.07 -2.30
CA GLY A 109 -31.37 6.48 -1.89
C GLY A 109 -31.95 6.70 -0.49
N ASN A 110 -32.90 5.87 -0.02
CA ASN A 110 -33.45 5.98 1.32
C ASN A 110 -32.46 5.53 2.41
N CYS A 111 -31.56 4.59 2.10
CA CYS A 111 -30.52 4.15 3.03
C CYS A 111 -29.60 5.30 3.43
N GLN A 112 -29.31 6.21 2.50
CA GLN A 112 -28.42 7.36 2.70
C GLN A 112 -28.99 8.44 3.64
N GLN A 113 -30.26 8.31 4.06
CA GLN A 113 -30.85 9.21 5.08
C GLN A 113 -30.27 8.94 6.48
N CYS A 114 -29.82 7.72 6.74
CA CYS A 114 -29.28 7.29 8.03
C CYS A 114 -27.84 6.76 7.92
N HIS A 115 -27.43 6.25 6.75
CA HIS A 115 -26.09 5.76 6.49
C HIS A 115 -25.27 6.76 5.67
N THR A 116 -23.95 6.53 5.68
CA THR A 116 -22.99 7.24 4.83
C THR A 116 -23.41 7.18 3.36
N THR A 117 -23.16 8.26 2.62
CA THR A 117 -23.50 8.35 1.19
C THR A 117 -22.68 7.36 0.35
N GLU A 118 -23.22 6.99 -0.80
CA GLU A 118 -22.54 6.11 -1.77
C GLU A 118 -21.14 6.63 -2.14
N GLU A 119 -21.00 7.96 -2.23
CA GLU A 119 -19.74 8.64 -2.54
C GLU A 119 -18.60 8.34 -1.55
N LEU A 120 -18.94 8.01 -0.31
CA LEU A 120 -17.98 7.74 0.75
C LEU A 120 -17.89 6.23 1.06
N HIS A 121 -18.94 5.48 0.74
CA HIS A 121 -19.05 4.06 1.05
C HIS A 121 -18.48 3.15 -0.04
N ASN A 122 -18.64 3.50 -1.31
CA ASN A 122 -18.21 2.67 -2.45
C ASN A 122 -17.29 3.42 -3.45
N PRO A 123 -16.13 3.92 -3.00
CA PRO A 123 -15.29 4.82 -3.79
C PRO A 123 -14.76 4.22 -5.09
N GLY A 124 -14.51 2.91 -5.14
CA GLY A 124 -13.95 2.24 -6.31
C GLY A 124 -14.88 2.28 -7.53
N HIS A 125 -16.19 2.18 -7.30
CA HIS A 125 -17.18 2.23 -8.38
C HIS A 125 -17.51 3.66 -8.84
N LEU A 126 -17.23 4.68 -8.02
CA LEU A 126 -17.42 6.10 -8.39
C LEU A 126 -16.49 6.58 -9.50
N GLN A 127 -15.45 5.81 -9.84
CA GLN A 127 -14.62 6.09 -11.01
C GLN A 127 -15.35 5.73 -12.32
N ALA A 128 -16.38 4.89 -12.27
CA ALA A 128 -17.18 4.46 -13.41
C ALA A 128 -18.47 5.29 -13.57
N LYS A 129 -18.39 6.63 -13.43
CA LYS A 129 -19.57 7.53 -13.44
C LYS A 129 -20.44 7.45 -14.69
N ASP A 130 -19.86 7.03 -15.81
CA ASP A 130 -20.55 6.90 -17.09
C ASP A 130 -21.12 5.47 -17.32
N ASN A 131 -20.95 4.56 -16.35
CA ASN A 131 -21.47 3.21 -16.42
C ASN A 131 -22.85 3.14 -15.74
N PRO A 132 -23.96 2.90 -16.47
CA PRO A 132 -25.29 2.81 -15.89
C PRO A 132 -25.50 1.57 -15.02
N ASN A 133 -24.56 0.63 -15.00
CA ASN A 133 -24.65 -0.65 -14.28
C ASN A 133 -23.77 -0.68 -13.02
N VAL A 134 -23.51 0.48 -12.40
CA VAL A 134 -22.79 0.53 -11.12
C VAL A 134 -23.69 -0.02 -10.02
N PRO A 135 -23.20 -0.97 -9.19
CA PRO A 135 -23.98 -1.50 -8.08
C PRO A 135 -24.25 -0.43 -7.02
N ASN A 136 -25.50 -0.36 -6.57
CA ASN A 136 -25.98 0.51 -5.51
C ASN A 136 -26.03 -0.24 -4.16
N CYS A 137 -26.60 0.40 -3.12
CA CYS A 137 -26.67 -0.20 -1.78
C CYS A 137 -27.38 -1.56 -1.74
N VAL A 138 -28.49 -1.74 -2.48
CA VAL A 138 -29.28 -2.97 -2.43
C VAL A 138 -28.65 -4.11 -3.22
N ASP A 139 -27.81 -3.81 -4.22
CA ASP A 139 -27.08 -4.83 -4.98
C ASP A 139 -26.05 -5.56 -4.11
N CYS A 140 -25.48 -4.87 -3.12
CA CYS A 140 -24.51 -5.45 -2.21
C CYS A 140 -25.12 -5.89 -0.88
N HIS A 141 -25.97 -5.06 -0.26
CA HIS A 141 -26.51 -5.30 1.08
C HIS A 141 -27.86 -6.01 1.08
N GLY A 142 -28.51 -6.15 -0.07
CA GLY A 142 -29.89 -6.60 -0.14
C GLY A 142 -30.88 -5.52 0.34
N GLY A 143 -32.12 -5.94 0.62
CA GLY A 143 -33.21 -5.03 0.97
C GLY A 143 -33.85 -5.34 2.32
N HIS A 144 -34.41 -6.54 2.46
CA HIS A 144 -35.08 -6.99 3.69
C HIS A 144 -34.23 -7.96 4.52
N ASP A 145 -33.11 -8.43 3.98
CA ASP A 145 -32.20 -9.43 4.52
C ASP A 145 -30.81 -8.84 4.83
N VAL A 146 -30.77 -7.53 5.10
CA VAL A 146 -29.53 -6.77 5.26
C VAL A 146 -28.66 -7.34 6.38
N ALA A 147 -27.49 -7.83 6.00
CA ALA A 147 -26.47 -8.35 6.90
C ALA A 147 -25.63 -7.23 7.53
N PRO A 148 -24.95 -7.47 8.68
CA PRO A 148 -24.03 -6.51 9.26
C PRO A 148 -22.86 -6.20 8.32
N ALA A 149 -22.41 -4.93 8.31
CA ALA A 149 -21.21 -4.52 7.56
C ALA A 149 -19.99 -5.40 7.87
N ALA A 150 -19.84 -5.85 9.13
CA ALA A 150 -18.78 -6.77 9.55
C ALA A 150 -18.78 -8.11 8.81
N ALA A 151 -19.91 -8.56 8.26
CA ALA A 151 -19.98 -9.77 7.45
C ALA A 151 -19.30 -9.58 6.09
N PHE A 152 -19.44 -8.39 5.48
CA PHE A 152 -18.77 -8.03 4.24
C PHE A 152 -17.28 -7.73 4.45
N GLU A 153 -16.94 -7.12 5.59
CA GLU A 153 -15.54 -6.88 5.99
C GLU A 153 -14.77 -8.18 6.25
N ALA A 154 -15.45 -9.27 6.56
CA ALA A 154 -14.81 -10.56 6.83
C ALA A 154 -14.24 -11.24 5.57
N ASP A 155 -14.83 -10.98 4.40
CA ASP A 155 -14.33 -11.45 3.10
C ASP A 155 -14.61 -10.42 1.98
N PRO A 156 -13.80 -9.34 1.93
CA PRO A 156 -14.00 -8.28 0.96
C PRO A 156 -13.72 -8.76 -0.48
N VAL A 157 -12.79 -9.72 -0.67
CA VAL A 157 -12.47 -10.26 -1.99
C VAL A 157 -13.62 -11.13 -2.50
N GLY A 158 -14.11 -12.06 -1.68
CA GLY A 158 -15.24 -12.90 -2.04
C GLY A 158 -16.49 -12.07 -2.36
N THR A 159 -16.74 -11.00 -1.60
CA THR A 159 -17.82 -10.05 -1.89
C THR A 159 -17.68 -9.45 -3.28
N CYS A 160 -16.52 -8.88 -3.62
CA CYS A 160 -16.28 -8.28 -4.94
C CYS A 160 -16.36 -9.31 -6.08
N GLN A 161 -15.88 -10.53 -5.84
CA GLN A 161 -15.90 -11.64 -6.79
C GLN A 161 -17.31 -12.14 -7.12
N THR A 162 -18.34 -11.79 -6.34
CA THR A 162 -19.74 -12.11 -6.71
C THR A 162 -20.15 -11.47 -8.03
N CYS A 163 -19.64 -10.27 -8.32
CA CYS A 163 -19.88 -9.53 -9.57
C CYS A 163 -18.63 -9.51 -10.48
N HIS A 164 -17.43 -9.36 -9.92
CA HIS A 164 -16.16 -9.41 -10.65
C HIS A 164 -15.62 -10.85 -10.74
N GLN A 165 -16.39 -11.74 -11.36
CA GLN A 165 -16.07 -13.17 -11.44
C GLN A 165 -14.85 -13.46 -12.34
N GLU A 166 -14.51 -12.55 -13.26
CA GLU A 166 -13.39 -12.71 -14.17
C GLU A 166 -12.45 -11.49 -14.11
N ILE A 167 -11.31 -11.63 -13.43
CA ILE A 167 -10.12 -10.87 -13.82
C ILE A 167 -9.57 -11.61 -15.03
N ALA A 168 -9.85 -11.07 -16.23
CA ALA A 168 -9.56 -11.75 -17.50
C ALA A 168 -8.08 -12.14 -17.69
N ASP A 169 -7.17 -11.46 -16.99
CA ASP A 169 -5.76 -11.77 -16.95
C ASP A 169 -5.41 -12.58 -15.68
N PRO A 170 -5.00 -13.85 -15.82
CA PRO A 170 -4.64 -14.70 -14.68
C PRO A 170 -3.49 -14.16 -13.83
N HIS A 171 -2.55 -13.43 -14.45
CA HIS A 171 -1.42 -12.84 -13.74
C HIS A 171 -1.89 -11.66 -12.88
N ILE A 172 -2.80 -10.83 -13.41
CA ILE A 172 -3.43 -9.76 -12.62
C ILE A 172 -4.21 -10.36 -11.44
N ALA A 173 -4.90 -11.48 -11.65
CA ALA A 173 -5.65 -12.15 -10.58
C ALA A 173 -4.73 -12.65 -9.45
N GLU A 174 -3.58 -13.24 -9.81
CA GLU A 174 -2.56 -13.71 -8.87
C GLU A 174 -1.96 -12.55 -8.05
N VAL A 175 -1.50 -11.50 -8.74
CA VAL A 175 -0.93 -10.31 -8.10
C VAL A 175 -1.95 -9.62 -7.19
N HIS A 176 -3.21 -9.52 -7.62
CA HIS A 176 -4.27 -8.95 -6.79
C HIS A 176 -4.52 -9.78 -5.53
N ALA A 177 -4.56 -11.11 -5.63
CA ALA A 177 -4.73 -11.99 -4.47
C ALA A 177 -3.57 -11.83 -3.46
N GLU A 178 -2.34 -11.71 -3.95
CA GLU A 178 -1.16 -11.44 -3.13
C GLU A 178 -1.30 -10.10 -2.39
N ILE A 179 -1.56 -9.01 -3.12
CA ILE A 179 -1.69 -7.67 -2.53
C ILE A 179 -2.75 -7.65 -1.42
N VAL A 180 -3.92 -8.24 -1.67
CA VAL A 180 -4.98 -8.28 -0.66
C VAL A 180 -4.58 -9.08 0.57
N SER A 181 -3.84 -10.18 0.39
CA SER A 181 -3.35 -10.98 1.52
C SER A 181 -2.32 -10.24 2.39
N ASN A 182 -1.66 -9.22 1.84
CA ASN A 182 -0.61 -8.44 2.50
C ASN A 182 -1.09 -7.08 3.03
N LEU A 183 -2.38 -6.74 2.94
CA LEU A 183 -2.90 -5.48 3.46
C LEU A 183 -2.62 -5.33 4.97
N GLY A 184 -1.99 -4.22 5.35
CA GLY A 184 -1.72 -3.88 6.74
C GLY A 184 -2.96 -3.37 7.50
N PRO A 185 -2.85 -3.15 8.82
CA PRO A 185 -3.98 -2.82 9.70
C PRO A 185 -4.76 -1.54 9.35
N ASN A 186 -4.16 -0.63 8.59
CA ASN A 186 -4.77 0.63 8.15
C ASN A 186 -4.98 0.70 6.63
N GLN A 187 -4.80 -0.42 5.93
CA GLN A 187 -4.96 -0.51 4.49
C GLN A 187 -6.23 -1.31 4.19
N THR A 188 -7.01 -0.82 3.25
CA THR A 188 -8.24 -1.46 2.78
C THR A 188 -8.21 -1.53 1.26
N CYS A 189 -9.28 -2.03 0.64
CA CYS A 189 -9.44 -1.96 -0.81
C CYS A 189 -9.35 -0.50 -1.33
N GLN A 190 -9.72 0.50 -0.51
CA GLN A 190 -9.62 1.92 -0.86
C GLN A 190 -8.17 2.40 -1.02
N THR A 191 -7.19 1.67 -0.47
CA THR A 191 -5.77 1.95 -0.66
C THR A 191 -5.37 1.92 -2.14
N CYS A 192 -5.99 1.04 -2.93
CA CYS A 192 -5.74 0.89 -4.37
C CYS A 192 -6.93 1.36 -5.23
N HIS A 193 -8.16 1.32 -4.70
CA HIS A 193 -9.40 1.70 -5.37
C HIS A 193 -10.01 2.99 -4.76
N ALA A 194 -9.17 4.00 -4.54
CA ALA A 194 -9.60 5.29 -3.97
C ALA A 194 -10.65 6.00 -4.84
N SER A 195 -11.49 6.85 -4.25
CA SER A 195 -12.52 7.62 -5.01
C SER A 195 -11.90 8.70 -5.89
N THR A 196 -10.72 9.17 -5.51
CA THR A 196 -9.92 10.11 -6.30
C THR A 196 -8.84 9.36 -7.07
N PRO A 197 -8.64 9.67 -8.36
CA PRO A 197 -7.54 9.09 -9.13
C PRO A 197 -6.19 9.31 -8.43
N GLN A 198 -5.47 8.22 -8.21
CA GLN A 198 -4.10 8.25 -7.69
C GLN A 198 -3.11 8.56 -8.83
N SER A 199 -2.05 9.30 -8.53
CA SER A 199 -0.91 9.44 -9.45
C SER A 199 -0.24 8.08 -9.69
N GLU A 200 0.37 7.88 -10.86
CA GLU A 200 1.09 6.64 -11.19
C GLU A 200 2.15 6.28 -10.13
N ASP A 201 2.92 7.26 -9.66
CA ASP A 201 3.90 7.07 -8.59
C ASP A 201 3.29 6.51 -7.30
N ALA A 202 2.15 7.05 -6.86
CA ALA A 202 1.44 6.55 -5.68
C ALA A 202 0.94 5.12 -5.86
N LYS A 203 0.56 4.72 -7.08
CA LYS A 203 0.19 3.34 -7.41
C LYS A 203 1.41 2.41 -7.32
N CYS A 204 2.55 2.83 -7.89
CA CYS A 204 3.81 2.08 -7.79
C CYS A 204 4.19 1.83 -6.33
N GLN A 205 4.22 2.89 -5.51
CA GLN A 205 4.55 2.79 -4.08
C GLN A 205 3.58 1.87 -3.35
N THR A 206 2.27 2.00 -3.61
CA THR A 206 1.25 1.20 -2.93
C THR A 206 1.40 -0.28 -3.27
N CYS A 207 1.44 -0.63 -4.56
CA CYS A 207 1.55 -2.03 -4.98
C CYS A 207 2.88 -2.64 -4.54
N HIS A 208 4.02 -2.01 -4.85
CA HIS A 208 5.34 -2.58 -4.54
C HIS A 208 5.65 -2.61 -3.04
N SER A 209 4.99 -1.79 -2.21
CA SER A 209 5.08 -1.94 -0.74
C SER A 209 4.31 -3.13 -0.18
N LEU A 210 3.40 -3.71 -0.96
CA LEU A 210 2.51 -4.81 -0.56
C LEU A 210 2.88 -6.14 -1.24
N LEU A 211 3.78 -6.15 -2.20
CA LEU A 211 4.30 -7.37 -2.80
C LEU A 211 5.35 -8.02 -1.88
N ASN A 212 5.40 -9.34 -1.89
CA ASN A 212 6.45 -10.18 -1.31
C ASN A 212 7.05 -11.14 -2.36
N SER A 213 6.45 -11.19 -3.55
CA SER A 213 6.90 -11.98 -4.69
C SER A 213 8.15 -11.39 -5.33
N ALA A 214 8.84 -12.25 -6.08
CA ALA A 214 10.00 -11.88 -6.87
C ALA A 214 9.76 -12.23 -8.34
N LEU A 215 10.23 -11.36 -9.23
CA LEU A 215 10.31 -11.65 -10.65
C LEU A 215 11.42 -12.67 -10.88
N THR A 216 11.12 -13.75 -11.61
CA THR A 216 12.14 -14.71 -12.08
C THR A 216 12.49 -14.38 -13.53
N LEU A 217 13.77 -14.05 -13.77
CA LEU A 217 14.32 -13.76 -15.08
C LEU A 217 14.56 -15.05 -15.90
N PRO A 218 14.73 -14.98 -17.23
CA PRO A 218 15.00 -16.15 -18.07
C PRO A 218 16.22 -16.98 -17.65
N SER A 219 17.23 -16.35 -17.03
CA SER A 219 18.39 -17.03 -16.46
C SER A 219 18.08 -17.90 -15.24
N GLY A 220 16.93 -17.68 -14.59
CA GLY A 220 16.60 -18.21 -13.27
C GLY A 220 16.98 -17.30 -12.12
N ASP A 221 17.62 -16.15 -12.38
CA ASP A 221 17.86 -15.12 -11.36
C ASP A 221 16.53 -14.53 -10.87
N THR A 222 16.50 -14.11 -9.61
CA THR A 222 15.34 -13.44 -9.02
C THR A 222 15.60 -11.97 -8.74
N VAL A 223 14.58 -11.16 -8.95
CA VAL A 223 14.53 -9.73 -8.63
C VAL A 223 13.35 -9.51 -7.69
N ASP A 224 13.64 -9.01 -6.49
CA ASP A 224 12.61 -8.70 -5.50
C ASP A 224 11.68 -7.61 -6.04
N LEU A 225 10.36 -7.83 -5.99
CA LEU A 225 9.38 -6.82 -6.37
C LEU A 225 8.97 -5.96 -5.17
N HIS A 226 9.27 -6.39 -3.95
CA HIS A 226 9.03 -5.59 -2.76
C HIS A 226 9.96 -4.37 -2.73
N VAL A 227 9.37 -3.20 -2.55
CA VAL A 227 10.12 -1.96 -2.32
C VAL A 227 9.46 -1.19 -1.19
N ASN A 228 10.26 -0.78 -0.21
CA ASN A 228 9.81 0.14 0.83
C ASN A 228 9.97 1.59 0.34
N PRO A 229 8.88 2.35 0.12
CA PRO A 229 8.99 3.73 -0.37
C PRO A 229 9.78 4.67 0.56
N ALA A 230 9.85 4.34 1.86
CA ALA A 230 10.62 5.12 2.83
C ALA A 230 12.13 5.09 2.57
N ASP A 231 12.63 4.05 1.91
CA ASP A 231 14.05 3.91 1.57
C ASP A 231 14.46 5.00 0.58
N LEU A 232 13.60 5.32 -0.41
CA LEU A 232 13.85 6.42 -1.35
C LEU A 232 13.74 7.78 -0.66
N VAL A 233 12.74 7.96 0.20
CA VAL A 233 12.53 9.21 0.96
C VAL A 233 13.73 9.54 1.86
N THR A 234 14.37 8.52 2.43
CA THR A 234 15.52 8.68 3.33
C THR A 234 16.87 8.65 2.61
N SER A 235 16.87 8.42 1.30
CA SER A 235 18.07 8.40 0.46
C SER A 235 18.53 9.80 0.02
N MET A 236 19.67 9.84 -0.67
CA MET A 236 20.15 11.00 -1.43
C MET A 236 19.23 11.37 -2.62
N HIS A 237 18.17 10.61 -2.90
CA HIS A 237 17.11 10.99 -3.83
C HIS A 237 15.80 11.41 -3.12
N GLY A 238 15.84 11.53 -1.79
CA GLY A 238 14.80 12.09 -0.95
C GLY A 238 14.76 13.62 -0.95
N GLU A 239 13.90 14.18 -0.10
CA GLU A 239 13.85 15.63 0.13
C GLU A 239 15.13 16.08 0.86
N GLN A 240 15.82 17.07 0.29
CA GLN A 240 17.10 17.55 0.83
C GLN A 240 17.40 18.98 0.41
N VAL A 241 18.30 19.63 1.14
CA VAL A 241 18.84 20.95 0.79
C VAL A 241 20.34 20.83 0.60
N ILE A 242 20.81 20.97 -0.64
CA ILE A 242 22.23 20.91 -1.00
C ILE A 242 22.64 22.29 -1.46
N ASN A 243 23.66 22.89 -0.82
CA ASN A 243 24.18 24.24 -1.17
C ASN A 243 23.09 25.33 -1.24
N GLY A 244 22.08 25.25 -0.38
CA GLY A 244 20.95 26.18 -0.35
C GLY A 244 19.89 25.96 -1.44
N GLN A 245 20.07 24.98 -2.32
CA GLN A 245 19.06 24.55 -3.27
C GLN A 245 18.22 23.41 -2.66
N GLN A 246 16.89 23.57 -2.72
CA GLN A 246 15.95 22.55 -2.27
C GLN A 246 15.69 21.54 -3.40
N TYR A 247 15.76 20.26 -3.06
CA TYR A 247 15.44 19.13 -3.92
C TYR A 247 14.28 18.37 -3.29
N THR A 248 13.33 17.96 -4.13
CA THR A 248 12.19 17.12 -3.72
C THR A 248 12.50 15.67 -3.99
N THR A 249 11.88 14.77 -3.22
CA THR A 249 11.97 13.32 -3.43
C THR A 249 11.64 12.94 -4.87
N LEU A 250 12.48 12.10 -5.48
CA LEU A 250 12.22 11.51 -6.78
C LEU A 250 11.05 10.52 -6.71
N ARG A 251 10.34 10.38 -7.81
CA ARG A 251 9.25 9.42 -7.99
C ARG A 251 9.79 8.11 -8.53
N CYS A 252 9.10 7.00 -8.28
CA CYS A 252 9.39 5.71 -8.89
C CYS A 252 9.47 5.84 -10.42
N THR A 253 8.56 6.63 -11.01
CA THR A 253 8.47 6.87 -12.46
C THR A 253 9.60 7.74 -13.01
N ASP A 254 10.37 8.43 -12.16
CA ASP A 254 11.53 9.21 -12.61
C ASP A 254 12.70 8.29 -12.98
N CYS A 255 12.80 7.12 -12.34
CA CYS A 255 13.79 6.08 -12.64
C CYS A 255 13.20 4.94 -13.49
N HIS A 256 12.02 4.43 -13.14
CA HIS A 256 11.29 3.41 -13.90
C HIS A 256 10.43 4.05 -15.00
N LYS A 257 11.06 4.79 -15.90
CA LYS A 257 10.38 5.63 -16.89
C LYS A 257 9.46 4.84 -17.81
N GLU A 258 9.92 3.70 -18.31
CA GLU A 258 9.12 2.87 -19.20
C GLU A 258 7.88 2.33 -18.49
N GLN A 259 8.02 1.83 -17.26
CA GLN A 259 6.89 1.35 -16.47
C GLN A 259 5.93 2.50 -16.13
N GLY A 260 6.45 3.70 -15.85
CA GLY A 260 5.65 4.90 -15.60
C GLY A 260 4.82 5.38 -16.80
N LEU A 261 5.23 5.08 -18.03
CA LEU A 261 4.47 5.43 -19.24
C LEU A 261 3.24 4.54 -19.44
N TRP A 262 3.30 3.28 -19.01
CA TRP A 262 2.24 2.30 -19.24
C TRP A 262 1.31 2.12 -18.03
N GLY A 263 1.77 2.49 -16.82
CA GLY A 263 1.04 2.25 -15.58
C GLY A 263 0.81 0.75 -15.36
N PHE A 264 -0.15 0.34 -14.54
CA PHE A 264 -0.54 -1.07 -14.43
C PHE A 264 -1.73 -1.40 -15.34
N PRO A 265 -1.68 -2.48 -16.16
CA PRO A 265 -0.54 -3.40 -16.34
C PRO A 265 0.60 -2.75 -17.14
N HIS A 266 1.83 -2.83 -16.62
CA HIS A 266 3.03 -2.31 -17.31
C HIS A 266 3.66 -3.40 -18.17
N GLN A 267 4.48 -2.98 -19.14
CA GLN A 267 5.28 -3.90 -19.95
C GLN A 267 6.20 -4.76 -19.07
N PRO A 268 6.45 -6.02 -19.46
CA PRO A 268 7.37 -6.90 -18.76
C PRO A 268 8.82 -6.43 -18.92
N ILE A 269 9.66 -6.73 -17.93
CA ILE A 269 11.10 -6.54 -18.00
C ILE A 269 11.69 -7.63 -18.91
N ASP A 270 12.48 -7.25 -19.91
CA ASP A 270 13.04 -8.15 -20.94
C ASP A 270 14.51 -8.56 -20.69
N ALA A 271 15.08 -8.15 -19.56
CA ALA A 271 16.43 -8.53 -19.13
C ALA A 271 16.57 -10.07 -18.99
N GLN A 272 17.69 -10.61 -19.48
CA GLN A 272 17.94 -12.06 -19.44
C GLN A 272 18.49 -12.52 -18.10
N THR A 273 19.40 -11.74 -17.52
CA THR A 273 20.03 -11.98 -16.22
C THR A 273 19.86 -10.78 -15.31
N ARG A 274 20.09 -10.95 -14.00
CA ARG A 274 20.11 -9.82 -13.07
C ARG A 274 21.22 -8.84 -13.43
N ARG A 275 22.34 -9.33 -13.94
CA ARG A 275 23.47 -8.50 -14.35
C ARG A 275 23.11 -7.61 -15.54
N ASP A 276 22.43 -8.15 -16.53
CA ASP A 276 21.94 -7.38 -17.68
C ASP A 276 20.97 -6.29 -17.22
N LEU A 277 20.09 -6.61 -16.25
CA LEU A 277 19.15 -5.63 -15.70
C LEU A 277 19.89 -4.45 -15.04
N THR A 278 20.88 -4.73 -14.18
CA THR A 278 21.71 -3.69 -13.52
C THR A 278 22.47 -2.83 -14.55
N ILE A 279 23.07 -3.46 -15.56
CA ILE A 279 23.79 -2.73 -16.62
C ILE A 279 22.85 -1.86 -17.45
N ASN A 280 21.65 -2.34 -17.77
CA ASN A 280 20.66 -1.57 -18.52
C ASN A 280 20.13 -0.39 -17.69
N MET A 281 19.93 -0.60 -16.39
CA MET A 281 19.42 0.44 -15.49
C MET A 281 20.40 1.61 -15.35
N GLN A 282 21.70 1.41 -15.56
CA GLN A 282 22.70 2.50 -15.45
C GLN A 282 22.39 3.71 -16.35
N ALA A 283 21.72 3.50 -17.49
CA ALA A 283 21.41 4.55 -18.43
C ALA A 283 20.50 5.63 -17.82
N VAL A 284 19.63 5.27 -16.88
CA VAL A 284 18.73 6.24 -16.24
C VAL A 284 19.48 7.27 -15.38
N CYS A 285 20.64 6.88 -14.84
CA CYS A 285 21.48 7.79 -14.08
C CYS A 285 22.02 8.93 -14.97
N GLN A 286 22.28 8.66 -16.25
CA GLN A 286 22.81 9.65 -17.20
C GLN A 286 21.85 10.82 -17.41
N ASP A 287 20.54 10.60 -17.29
CA ASP A 287 19.53 11.63 -17.54
C ASP A 287 19.64 12.83 -16.60
N CYS A 288 20.23 12.64 -15.42
CA CYS A 288 20.45 13.69 -14.42
C CYS A 288 21.94 13.87 -14.06
N HIS A 289 22.72 12.79 -13.99
CA HIS A 289 24.13 12.81 -13.58
C HIS A 289 25.09 12.81 -14.78
N THR A 290 24.80 13.64 -15.79
CA THR A 290 25.55 13.69 -17.07
C THR A 290 27.05 13.82 -16.85
N ASP A 291 27.48 14.76 -16.00
CA ASP A 291 28.90 15.04 -15.80
C ASP A 291 29.67 13.89 -15.13
N ILE A 292 28.97 13.12 -14.29
CA ILE A 292 29.54 11.94 -13.61
C ILE A 292 29.57 10.77 -14.59
N PHE A 293 28.51 10.59 -15.37
CA PHE A 293 28.43 9.55 -16.39
C PHE A 293 29.53 9.72 -17.45
N ASP A 294 29.74 10.95 -17.93
CA ASP A 294 30.77 11.28 -18.91
C ASP A 294 32.18 10.99 -18.38
N ARG A 295 32.46 11.35 -17.12
CA ARG A 295 33.73 11.01 -16.46
C ARG A 295 33.91 9.49 -16.31
N ASN A 296 32.84 8.78 -15.98
CA ASN A 296 32.89 7.34 -15.72
C ASN A 296 33.21 6.55 -16.99
N ALA A 297 32.81 7.05 -18.16
CA ALA A 297 33.12 6.42 -19.44
C ALA A 297 34.64 6.24 -19.68
N ASP A 298 35.47 7.12 -19.12
CA ASP A 298 36.94 7.03 -19.20
C ASP A 298 37.55 6.16 -18.08
N GLY A 299 36.76 5.71 -17.10
CA GLY A 299 37.20 4.89 -15.99
C GLY A 299 37.39 3.42 -16.36
N ILE A 300 38.29 2.74 -15.64
CA ILE A 300 38.67 1.34 -15.92
C ILE A 300 37.49 0.37 -15.82
N HIS A 301 36.54 0.61 -14.91
CA HIS A 301 35.35 -0.25 -14.80
C HIS A 301 34.46 -0.14 -16.04
N ALA A 302 34.16 1.06 -16.51
CA ALA A 302 33.35 1.25 -17.72
C ALA A 302 34.05 0.69 -18.97
N GLN A 303 35.37 0.87 -19.08
CA GLN A 303 36.16 0.28 -20.16
C GLN A 303 36.04 -1.24 -20.19
N HIS A 304 36.14 -1.91 -19.03
CA HIS A 304 35.98 -3.36 -18.95
C HIS A 304 34.57 -3.84 -19.34
N ILE A 305 33.52 -3.09 -19.04
CA ILE A 305 32.15 -3.40 -19.53
C ILE A 305 32.13 -3.36 -21.06
N VAL A 306 32.70 -2.32 -21.67
CA VAL A 306 32.79 -2.17 -23.15
C VAL A 306 33.62 -3.28 -23.78
N GLU A 307 34.66 -3.77 -23.09
CA GLU A 307 35.48 -4.91 -23.52
C GLU A 307 34.78 -6.27 -23.36
N GLY A 308 33.57 -6.30 -22.80
CA GLY A 308 32.74 -7.49 -22.62
C GLY A 308 32.87 -8.17 -21.26
N ASN A 309 33.62 -7.58 -20.32
CA ASN A 309 33.60 -8.03 -18.93
C ASN A 309 32.40 -7.39 -18.20
N LEU A 310 31.25 -8.06 -18.31
CA LEU A 310 30.01 -7.58 -17.70
C LEU A 310 30.08 -7.52 -16.17
N GLU A 311 30.99 -8.25 -15.51
CA GLU A 311 31.15 -8.23 -14.05
C GLU A 311 31.85 -6.97 -13.51
N ALA A 312 32.33 -6.07 -14.38
CA ALA A 312 32.93 -4.82 -13.96
C ALA A 312 31.89 -3.84 -13.39
N ALA A 313 32.24 -3.09 -12.35
CA ALA A 313 31.28 -2.31 -11.57
C ALA A 313 30.55 -1.20 -12.37
N THR A 314 29.26 -1.05 -12.07
CA THR A 314 28.33 -0.01 -12.54
C THR A 314 28.01 0.97 -11.41
N CYS A 315 27.14 1.95 -11.67
CA CYS A 315 26.66 2.88 -10.65
C CYS A 315 25.99 2.16 -9.46
N GLU A 316 25.16 1.14 -9.75
CA GLU A 316 24.44 0.36 -8.75
C GLU A 316 25.39 -0.46 -7.87
N ASP A 317 26.45 -1.02 -8.43
CA ASP A 317 27.39 -1.86 -7.68
C ASP A 317 28.12 -1.08 -6.57
N CYS A 318 28.25 0.24 -6.73
CA CYS A 318 28.87 1.11 -5.73
C CYS A 318 27.87 1.83 -4.83
N HIS A 319 26.77 2.32 -5.38
CA HIS A 319 25.81 3.18 -4.66
C HIS A 319 24.54 2.45 -4.20
N GLY A 320 24.25 1.29 -4.77
CA GLY A 320 23.06 0.51 -4.53
C GLY A 320 21.78 1.10 -5.15
N ASN A 321 20.66 0.58 -4.69
CA ASN A 321 19.27 1.00 -4.94
C ASN A 321 18.40 0.41 -3.80
N HIS A 322 17.20 0.90 -3.50
CA HIS A 322 16.64 2.24 -3.69
C HIS A 322 17.05 3.21 -2.56
N ALA A 323 17.88 2.75 -1.63
CA ALA A 323 18.33 3.46 -0.43
C ALA A 323 19.71 4.12 -0.62
N ILE A 324 19.95 4.82 -1.73
CA ILE A 324 21.27 5.38 -2.05
C ILE A 324 21.69 6.37 -0.96
N GLN A 325 22.78 6.06 -0.25
CA GLN A 325 23.27 6.87 0.86
C GLN A 325 24.40 7.80 0.40
N ASN A 326 24.72 8.80 1.23
CA ASN A 326 25.95 9.56 1.05
C ASN A 326 27.16 8.61 1.20
N PRO A 327 28.03 8.46 0.18
CA PRO A 327 29.15 7.56 0.25
C PRO A 327 30.19 7.96 1.32
N ASP A 328 30.28 9.24 1.67
CA ASP A 328 31.25 9.76 2.64
C ASP A 328 30.80 9.62 4.11
N GLU A 329 29.61 9.08 4.37
CA GLU A 329 29.03 9.00 5.72
C GLU A 329 28.56 7.58 6.12
N PRO A 330 29.33 6.82 6.91
CA PRO A 330 30.64 7.17 7.45
C PRO A 330 31.76 6.94 6.41
N ARG A 331 32.90 7.62 6.55
CA ARG A 331 33.96 7.71 5.52
C ARG A 331 34.49 6.34 5.08
N GLU A 332 34.52 5.37 5.98
CA GLU A 332 34.97 4.00 5.71
C GLU A 332 34.03 3.21 4.78
N ARG A 333 32.78 3.65 4.59
CA ARG A 333 31.81 3.01 3.70
C ARG A 333 32.39 2.84 2.30
N VAL A 334 33.07 3.86 1.78
CA VAL A 334 33.69 3.81 0.45
C VAL A 334 34.68 2.64 0.34
N SER A 335 35.54 2.45 1.34
CA SER A 335 36.51 1.36 1.36
C SER A 335 35.82 -0.01 1.41
N GLN A 336 34.73 -0.13 2.18
CA GLN A 336 33.92 -1.35 2.24
C GLN A 336 33.29 -1.67 0.88
N THR A 337 32.77 -0.67 0.18
CA THR A 337 32.22 -0.83 -1.18
C THR A 337 33.27 -1.38 -2.14
N CYS A 338 34.48 -0.85 -2.15
CA CYS A 338 35.58 -1.37 -2.97
C CYS A 338 35.94 -2.83 -2.58
N GLY A 339 35.89 -3.14 -1.29
CA GLY A 339 36.20 -4.45 -0.73
C GLY A 339 35.24 -5.57 -1.15
N ASN A 340 34.02 -5.25 -1.60
CA ASN A 340 33.07 -6.25 -2.11
C ASN A 340 33.63 -7.05 -3.30
N CYS A 341 34.48 -6.42 -4.12
CA CYS A 341 35.15 -7.07 -5.25
C CYS A 341 36.67 -7.14 -5.06
N HIS A 342 37.29 -6.11 -4.49
CA HIS A 342 38.74 -6.02 -4.28
C HIS A 342 39.16 -6.45 -2.87
N SER A 343 38.56 -7.54 -2.37
CA SER A 343 38.73 -8.02 -0.99
C SER A 343 40.18 -8.17 -0.57
N THR A 344 41.02 -8.81 -1.39
CA THR A 344 42.44 -9.02 -1.11
C THR A 344 43.22 -7.72 -0.84
N ILE A 345 42.94 -6.66 -1.61
CA ILE A 345 43.61 -5.37 -1.42
C ILE A 345 42.98 -4.60 -0.26
N ASN A 346 41.67 -4.70 -0.08
CA ASN A 346 40.98 -4.11 1.07
C ASN A 346 41.50 -4.67 2.41
N GLU A 347 41.78 -5.97 2.48
CA GLU A 347 42.41 -6.60 3.66
C GLU A 347 43.84 -6.06 3.91
N GLN A 348 44.64 -5.89 2.85
CA GLN A 348 45.98 -5.31 2.97
C GLN A 348 45.92 -3.85 3.42
N TYR A 349 44.99 -3.07 2.87
CA TYR A 349 44.75 -1.69 3.28
C TYR A 349 44.33 -1.63 4.76
N GLY A 350 43.41 -2.48 5.20
CA GLY A 350 42.97 -2.56 6.60
C GLY A 350 44.09 -2.89 7.57
N GLY A 351 45.10 -3.66 7.14
CA GLY A 351 46.31 -3.95 7.92
C GLY A 351 47.41 -2.87 7.84
N SER A 352 47.25 -1.85 6.99
CA SER A 352 48.20 -0.74 6.84
C SER A 352 48.02 0.32 7.92
N VAL A 353 48.99 1.24 8.04
CA VAL A 353 48.88 2.39 8.96
C VAL A 353 47.69 3.30 8.63
N HIS A 354 47.31 3.44 7.36
CA HIS A 354 46.16 4.25 6.95
C HIS A 354 44.84 3.56 7.31
N GLY A 355 44.68 2.29 6.91
CA GLY A 355 43.45 1.55 7.20
C GLY A 355 43.24 1.28 8.68
N ALA A 356 44.33 1.01 9.43
CA ALA A 356 44.24 0.82 10.88
C ALA A 356 43.82 2.11 11.61
N ALA A 357 44.32 3.28 11.18
CA ALA A 357 43.90 4.56 11.74
C ALA A 357 42.45 4.90 11.38
N LEU A 358 42.01 4.63 10.15
CA LEU A 358 40.62 4.85 9.76
C LEU A 358 39.66 3.96 10.56
N LEU A 359 39.91 2.65 10.56
CA LEU A 359 38.98 1.65 11.09
C LEU A 359 39.09 1.46 12.60
N GLY A 360 40.29 1.65 13.17
CA GLY A 360 40.59 1.40 14.57
C GLY A 360 40.58 2.65 15.45
N GLU A 361 40.87 3.82 14.87
CA GLU A 361 40.98 5.09 15.60
C GLU A 361 39.93 6.13 15.17
N ASP A 362 39.06 5.80 14.21
CA ASP A 362 38.06 6.71 13.64
C ASP A 362 38.68 8.04 13.16
N ASN A 363 39.87 7.93 12.56
CA ASN A 363 40.62 9.10 12.10
C ASN A 363 40.32 9.40 10.62
N PRO A 364 39.57 10.47 10.29
CA PRO A 364 39.22 10.79 8.90
C PRO A 364 40.37 11.44 8.12
N ASP A 365 41.48 11.79 8.77
CA ASP A 365 42.63 12.47 8.13
C ASP A 365 43.52 11.53 7.31
N VAL A 366 43.20 10.24 7.29
CA VAL A 366 43.93 9.21 6.52
C VAL A 366 43.21 8.89 5.21
N PRO A 367 43.95 8.50 4.16
CA PRO A 367 43.35 8.27 2.86
C PRO A 367 42.52 6.99 2.83
N ILE A 368 41.40 7.04 2.11
CA ILE A 368 40.61 5.90 1.63
C ILE A 368 40.97 5.54 0.19
N CYS A 369 40.39 4.47 -0.35
CA CYS A 369 40.66 3.98 -1.70
C CYS A 369 40.57 5.10 -2.76
N THR A 370 39.53 5.92 -2.66
CA THR A 370 39.21 6.99 -3.62
C THR A 370 40.10 8.20 -3.51
N ASP A 371 40.76 8.44 -2.37
CA ASP A 371 41.74 9.51 -2.26
C ASP A 371 42.91 9.23 -3.21
N CYS A 372 43.35 7.97 -3.33
CA CYS A 372 44.44 7.58 -4.24
C CYS A 372 43.94 7.20 -5.64
N HIS A 373 42.81 6.51 -5.77
CA HIS A 373 42.34 5.98 -7.05
C HIS A 373 41.33 6.88 -7.78
N GLY A 374 40.88 7.98 -7.16
CA GLY A 374 39.84 8.83 -7.71
C GLY A 374 38.44 8.22 -7.60
N VAL A 375 37.45 8.92 -8.16
CA VAL A 375 36.04 8.52 -8.19
C VAL A 375 35.46 8.84 -9.55
N HIS A 376 34.63 7.92 -10.07
CA HIS A 376 33.95 8.09 -11.36
C HIS A 376 34.88 8.37 -12.55
N ASN A 377 36.20 8.15 -12.41
CA ASN A 377 37.20 8.20 -13.48
C ASN A 377 38.44 7.38 -13.09
N ILE A 378 38.20 6.27 -12.38
CA ILE A 378 39.25 5.45 -11.76
C ILE A 378 40.22 4.99 -12.85
N PRO A 379 41.50 5.41 -12.80
CA PRO A 379 42.49 5.02 -13.79
C PRO A 379 42.94 3.58 -13.55
N ASP A 380 43.49 2.94 -14.59
CA ASP A 380 44.14 1.63 -14.44
C ASP A 380 45.42 1.77 -13.58
N PRO A 381 45.44 1.16 -12.37
CA PRO A 381 46.56 1.28 -11.45
C PRO A 381 47.83 0.54 -11.92
N THR A 382 47.75 -0.29 -12.97
CA THR A 382 48.88 -1.03 -13.52
C THR A 382 49.70 -0.21 -14.52
N THR A 383 49.16 0.92 -14.96
CA THR A 383 49.79 1.78 -15.98
C THR A 383 51.06 2.46 -15.46
N ALA A 384 51.93 2.87 -16.38
CA ALA A 384 53.09 3.70 -16.03
C ALA A 384 52.64 5.11 -15.58
N GLU A 385 51.61 5.66 -16.23
CA GLU A 385 51.03 6.97 -15.91
C GLU A 385 50.59 7.04 -14.44
N PHE A 386 49.79 6.08 -13.97
CA PHE A 386 49.34 6.03 -12.59
C PHE A 386 50.52 5.97 -11.61
N ARG A 387 51.51 5.11 -11.88
CA ARG A 387 52.72 4.99 -11.03
C ARG A 387 53.54 6.27 -10.97
N LEU A 388 53.63 7.01 -12.07
CA LEU A 388 54.34 8.30 -12.11
C LEU A 388 53.58 9.41 -11.37
N SER A 389 52.25 9.27 -11.22
CA SER A 389 51.43 10.21 -10.44
C SER A 389 51.50 9.98 -8.92
N SER A 390 51.98 8.82 -8.47
CA SER A 390 52.01 8.43 -7.04
C SER A 390 52.64 9.46 -6.09
N PRO A 391 53.80 10.08 -6.40
CA PRO A 391 54.38 11.08 -5.50
C PRO A 391 53.40 12.21 -5.20
N TYR A 392 52.74 12.76 -6.23
CA TYR A 392 51.76 13.84 -6.08
C TYR A 392 50.55 13.42 -5.24
N MET A 393 50.09 12.17 -5.37
CA MET A 393 48.98 11.65 -4.58
C MET A 393 49.33 11.61 -3.09
N CYS A 394 50.52 11.10 -2.75
CA CYS A 394 51.03 11.05 -1.37
C CYS A 394 51.29 12.46 -0.82
N GLY A 395 51.82 13.34 -1.67
CA GLY A 395 52.19 14.71 -1.32
C GLY A 395 51.03 15.58 -0.87
N ARG A 396 49.79 15.31 -1.33
CA ARG A 396 48.60 16.05 -0.88
C ARG A 396 48.41 16.04 0.64
N CYS A 397 48.84 14.97 1.31
CA CYS A 397 48.79 14.87 2.77
C CYS A 397 50.18 15.00 3.38
N HIS A 398 51.19 14.32 2.82
CA HIS A 398 52.53 14.26 3.42
C HIS A 398 53.40 15.49 3.15
N ALA A 399 53.01 16.39 2.25
CA ALA A 399 53.63 17.71 2.10
C ALA A 399 52.79 18.83 2.74
N ASP A 400 51.63 18.49 3.34
CA ASP A 400 50.81 19.43 4.09
C ASP A 400 51.34 19.56 5.52
N GLN A 401 51.98 20.69 5.81
CA GLN A 401 52.55 20.96 7.12
C GLN A 401 51.51 20.98 8.24
N GLU A 402 50.34 21.56 7.99
CA GLU A 402 49.30 21.69 9.02
C GLU A 402 48.76 20.31 9.40
N LEU A 403 48.54 19.44 8.41
CA LEU A 403 48.10 18.07 8.62
C LEU A 403 49.18 17.23 9.32
N MET A 404 50.42 17.27 8.84
CA MET A 404 51.50 16.45 9.37
C MET A 404 51.92 16.86 10.80
N ASP A 405 51.86 18.16 11.12
CA ASP A 405 52.16 18.67 12.48
C ASP A 405 51.21 18.09 13.54
N LYS A 406 49.93 17.86 13.21
CA LYS A 406 48.95 17.22 14.11
C LYS A 406 49.41 15.85 14.59
N TYR A 407 50.19 15.14 13.77
CA TYR A 407 50.67 13.79 14.02
C TYR A 407 52.18 13.72 14.28
N GLY A 408 52.88 14.85 14.31
CA GLY A 408 54.33 14.90 14.52
C GLY A 408 55.14 14.24 13.39
N ILE A 409 54.62 14.24 12.17
CA ILE A 409 55.26 13.67 10.98
C ILE A 409 56.02 14.79 10.24
N SER A 410 57.22 14.51 9.73
CA SER A 410 57.97 15.51 8.93
C SER A 410 57.47 15.52 7.48
N THR A 411 57.30 16.72 6.92
CA THR A 411 57.00 16.94 5.50
C THR A 411 58.23 16.75 4.60
N ASP A 412 59.44 16.75 5.15
CA ASP A 412 60.70 16.56 4.39
C ASP A 412 60.72 15.21 3.66
N VAL A 413 59.89 14.26 4.10
CA VAL A 413 59.73 12.94 3.48
C VAL A 413 59.24 13.07 2.04
N PHE A 414 58.40 14.06 1.73
CA PHE A 414 57.94 14.30 0.36
C PHE A 414 59.08 14.68 -0.58
N ASP A 415 60.00 15.54 -0.13
CA ASP A 415 61.16 15.98 -0.91
C ASP A 415 62.06 14.79 -1.30
N THR A 416 62.08 13.72 -0.49
CA THR A 416 62.83 12.50 -0.81
C THR A 416 62.20 11.64 -1.91
N TYR A 417 60.91 11.83 -2.23
CA TYR A 417 60.21 11.09 -3.29
C TYR A 417 60.28 11.76 -4.67
N VAL A 418 60.57 13.06 -4.70
CA VAL A 418 60.55 13.88 -5.93
C VAL A 418 61.93 14.41 -6.34
N ALA A 419 62.96 14.23 -5.50
CA ALA A 419 64.36 14.50 -5.80
C ALA A 419 64.98 13.39 -6.67
#